data_AF-A0A1I8AIX2-F1
#
_entry.id   AF-A0A1I8AIX2-F1
#
_cell.length_a   1.000
_cell.length_b   1.000
_cell.length_c   1.000
_cell.angle_alpha   90.00
_cell.angle_beta   90.00
_cell.angle_gamma   90.00
#
_symmetry.space_group_name_H-M   'P 1'
#
loop_
_entity.id
_entity.type
_entity.pdbx_description
1 polymer ?
#
loop_
_entity_poly.entity_id
_entity_poly.type
_entity_poly.pdbx_seq_one_letter_code
_entity_poly.pdbx_strand_id
1 'polypeptide(L)'
;MDEVPFAFCESVCKTMGIAGDGVVRKKHLNSCYTDVKVHASEEVEAVPKKHVRSVWINFWDAKKESVAESMKIVRRFPYSSYSFILRSPSINEAWVDFAFSLRRLDNVIIAKKLNDEALRLFQKLVTGRKLSPLIMFAEACEGGNMEVLKALLCQDQFTELRILYKIKENTRQMC
;
A
#
# COMPACT_ATOMS: atom_id res chain seq x y z
N MET A 1 -23.26 21.09 27.98
CA MET A 1 -22.07 20.57 27.28
C MET A 1 -22.59 20.04 25.98
N ASP A 2 -22.49 20.86 24.94
CA ASP A 2 -23.02 20.53 23.63
C ASP A 2 -22.10 19.48 22.98
N GLU A 3 -22.67 18.31 22.73
CA GLU A 3 -22.04 17.29 21.90
C GLU A 3 -21.89 17.87 20.49
N VAL A 4 -20.72 18.43 20.21
CA VAL A 4 -20.34 18.75 18.83
C VAL A 4 -20.40 17.42 18.07
N PRO A 5 -21.24 17.27 17.03
CA PRO A 5 -21.25 16.07 16.23
C PRO A 5 -19.93 16.07 15.46
N PHE A 6 -18.91 15.43 16.03
CA PHE A 6 -17.73 15.03 15.30
C PHE A 6 -18.19 14.06 14.23
N ALA A 7 -18.59 14.60 13.07
CA ALA A 7 -18.57 13.92 11.80
C ALA A 7 -17.09 13.67 11.45
N PHE A 8 -16.43 12.87 12.28
CA PHE A 8 -15.10 12.37 12.06
C PHE A 8 -15.23 11.26 11.01
N CYS A 9 -15.35 11.68 9.76
CA CYS A 9 -15.00 10.84 8.64
C CYS A 9 -13.46 10.74 8.60
N GLU A 10 -12.80 10.30 9.68
CA GLU A 10 -11.33 10.18 9.64
C GLU A 10 -10.96 9.03 8.70
N SER A 11 -10.63 9.36 7.46
CA SER A 11 -9.70 8.50 6.73
C SER A 11 -8.35 8.66 7.41
N VAL A 12 -8.12 7.87 8.45
CA VAL A 12 -6.83 7.76 9.11
C VAL A 12 -5.96 6.86 8.25
N CYS A 13 -5.09 7.46 7.44
CA CYS A 13 -4.13 6.72 6.64
C CYS A 13 -2.93 6.34 7.50
N LYS A 14 -2.86 5.07 7.89
CA LYS A 14 -1.65 4.52 8.50
C LYS A 14 -0.66 4.15 7.43
N THR A 15 0.49 4.81 7.39
CA THR A 15 1.60 4.41 6.52
C THR A 15 2.61 3.64 7.36
N MET A 16 2.92 2.42 6.94
CA MET A 16 3.96 1.61 7.57
C MET A 16 5.06 1.26 6.58
N GLY A 17 6.31 1.57 6.90
CA GLY A 17 7.47 1.12 6.14
C GLY A 17 8.10 -0.08 6.83
N ILE A 18 8.14 -1.22 6.14
CA ILE A 18 8.86 -2.40 6.59
C ILE A 18 10.16 -2.48 5.80
N ALA A 19 11.28 -2.59 6.51
CA ALA A 19 12.60 -2.72 5.90
C ALA A 19 13.07 -4.17 5.85
N GLY A 20 14.16 -4.39 5.09
CA GLY A 20 14.69 -5.72 4.74
C GLY A 20 15.09 -6.62 5.91
N ASP A 21 15.04 -6.13 7.13
CA ASP A 21 15.26 -6.84 8.38
C ASP A 21 13.93 -7.24 9.08
N GLY A 22 12.78 -6.97 8.46
CA GLY A 22 11.47 -7.09 9.07
C GLY A 22 11.17 -5.98 10.09
N VAL A 23 12.06 -5.00 10.27
CA VAL A 23 11.88 -3.93 11.25
C VAL A 23 10.94 -2.88 10.67
N VAL A 24 9.91 -2.57 11.46
CA VAL A 24 8.98 -1.49 11.16
C VAL A 24 9.66 -0.14 11.44
N ARG A 25 10.06 0.57 10.40
CA ARG A 25 10.86 1.79 10.55
C ARG A 25 10.07 3.05 10.85
N LYS A 26 8.84 3.15 10.33
CA LYS A 26 7.98 4.32 10.55
C LYS A 26 6.52 3.89 10.60
N LYS A 27 5.82 4.33 11.66
CA LYS A 27 4.36 4.31 11.77
C LYS A 27 3.94 5.77 11.88
N HIS A 28 3.11 6.23 10.97
CA HIS A 28 2.41 7.50 11.15
C HIS A 28 0.96 7.29 10.81
N LEU A 29 0.08 8.03 11.51
CA LEU A 29 -1.28 8.23 11.08
C LEU A 29 -1.38 9.60 10.45
N ASN A 30 -2.00 9.66 9.28
CA ASN A 30 -2.35 10.92 8.64
C ASN A 30 -3.87 11.04 8.58
N SER A 31 -4.41 12.13 9.09
CA SER A 31 -5.82 12.47 8.86
C SER A 31 -5.95 13.10 7.47
N CYS A 32 -6.74 12.49 6.59
CA CYS A 32 -6.96 13.03 5.23
C CYS A 32 -7.71 14.37 5.18
N TYR A 33 -8.26 14.86 6.31
CA TYR A 33 -9.03 16.10 6.35
C TYR A 33 -8.26 17.28 6.92
N THR A 34 -7.41 17.01 7.91
CA THR A 34 -6.68 18.06 8.63
C THR A 34 -5.22 18.15 8.23
N ASP A 35 -4.72 17.21 7.42
CA ASP A 35 -3.29 17.01 7.12
C ASP A 35 -2.41 16.88 8.38
N VAL A 36 -3.03 16.64 9.54
CA VAL A 36 -2.33 16.46 10.80
C VAL A 36 -1.71 15.07 10.79
N LYS A 37 -0.38 15.06 10.90
CA LYS A 37 0.42 13.84 11.04
C LYS A 37 0.66 13.56 12.51
N VAL A 38 0.13 12.44 12.97
CA VAL A 38 0.38 11.93 14.31
C VAL A 38 1.54 10.94 14.23
N HIS A 39 2.62 11.28 14.93
CA HIS A 39 3.86 10.50 14.99
C HIS A 39 4.00 9.68 16.27
N ALA A 40 3.38 10.12 17.37
CA ALA A 40 3.47 9.45 18.66
C ALA A 40 2.73 8.11 18.62
N SER A 41 3.41 7.02 18.97
CA SER A 41 2.83 5.67 18.96
C SER A 41 1.57 5.59 19.82
N GLU A 42 1.58 6.26 20.97
CA GLU A 42 0.53 6.24 21.98
C GLU A 42 -0.77 6.81 21.43
N GLU A 43 -0.68 7.94 20.72
CA GLU A 43 -1.82 8.57 20.04
C GLU A 43 -2.36 7.67 18.92
N VAL A 44 -1.46 6.98 18.19
CA VAL A 44 -1.86 6.00 17.16
C VAL A 44 -2.56 4.78 17.75
N GLU A 45 -2.19 4.35 18.95
CA GLU A 45 -2.87 3.28 19.68
C GLU A 45 -4.23 3.72 20.24
N ALA A 46 -4.39 5.00 20.59
CA ALA A 46 -5.61 5.54 21.16
C ALA A 46 -6.77 5.67 20.14
N VAL A 47 -6.48 5.74 18.84
CA VAL A 47 -7.51 5.85 17.80
C VAL A 47 -8.40 4.60 17.80
N PRO A 48 -9.74 4.75 17.93
CA PRO A 48 -10.66 3.62 17.83
C PRO A 48 -10.53 2.93 16.46
N LYS A 49 -10.24 1.62 16.48
CA LYS A 49 -9.99 0.79 15.28
C LYS A 49 -11.10 0.88 14.22
N LYS A 50 -12.34 1.13 14.65
CA LYS A 50 -13.52 1.28 13.78
C LYS A 50 -13.52 2.56 12.92
N HIS A 51 -12.75 3.57 13.33
CA HIS A 51 -12.63 4.84 12.60
C HIS A 51 -11.55 4.77 11.52
N VAL A 52 -10.58 3.85 11.63
CA VAL A 52 -9.60 3.64 10.56
C VAL A 52 -10.29 2.99 9.37
N ARG A 53 -10.40 3.74 8.26
CA ARG A 53 -11.03 3.26 7.02
C ARG A 53 -10.05 2.78 5.97
N SER A 54 -8.84 3.33 5.95
CA SER A 54 -7.86 3.06 4.90
C SER A 54 -6.47 2.88 5.50
N VAL A 55 -5.77 1.81 5.10
CA VAL A 55 -4.43 1.48 5.61
C VAL A 55 -3.48 1.33 4.45
N TRP A 56 -2.33 2.03 4.51
CA TRP A 56 -1.32 2.06 3.46
C TRP A 56 -0.06 1.34 3.93
N ILE A 57 0.30 0.24 3.28
CA ILE A 57 1.44 -0.59 3.67
C ILE A 57 2.53 -0.45 2.61
N ASN A 58 3.71 0.03 3.00
CA ASN A 58 4.87 0.18 2.12
C ASN A 58 5.79 -1.03 2.28
N PHE A 59 5.97 -1.77 1.19
CA PHE A 59 6.91 -2.88 1.08
C PHE A 59 8.20 -2.39 0.44
N TRP A 60 9.25 -2.20 1.25
CA TRP A 60 10.59 -1.91 0.73
C TRP A 60 11.37 -3.17 0.36
N ASP A 61 10.97 -4.29 0.93
CA ASP A 61 11.32 -5.66 0.55
C ASP A 61 10.07 -6.53 0.60
N ALA A 62 10.12 -7.67 -0.07
CA ALA A 62 9.10 -8.71 0.06
C ALA A 62 9.65 -9.95 0.76
N LYS A 63 10.28 -9.78 1.92
CA LYS A 63 10.63 -10.91 2.77
C LYS A 63 9.41 -11.41 3.56
N LYS A 64 9.50 -12.63 4.11
CA LYS A 64 8.37 -13.27 4.83
C LYS A 64 7.98 -12.48 6.08
N GLU A 65 8.97 -11.87 6.74
CA GLU A 65 8.80 -11.03 7.92
C GLU A 65 7.89 -9.83 7.62
N SER A 66 8.06 -9.23 6.44
CA SER A 66 7.25 -8.10 5.98
C SER A 66 5.77 -8.48 5.78
N VAL A 67 5.52 -9.70 5.32
CA VAL A 67 4.16 -10.25 5.23
C VAL A 67 3.56 -10.47 6.62
N ALA A 68 4.33 -11.05 7.54
CA ALA A 68 3.87 -11.30 8.92
C ALA A 68 3.51 -10.01 9.67
N GLU A 69 4.32 -8.95 9.54
CA GLU A 69 4.01 -7.64 10.11
C GLU A 69 2.75 -7.03 9.48
N SER A 70 2.58 -7.18 8.17
CA SER A 70 1.36 -6.74 7.48
C SER A 70 0.11 -7.47 7.98
N MET A 71 0.20 -8.77 8.25
CA MET A 71 -0.88 -9.54 8.87
C MET A 71 -1.26 -9.02 10.26
N LYS A 72 -0.28 -8.60 11.08
CA LYS A 72 -0.55 -7.98 12.40
C LYS A 72 -1.35 -6.69 12.24
N ILE A 73 -1.05 -5.86 11.23
CA ILE A 73 -1.82 -4.65 10.93
C ILE A 73 -3.25 -4.99 10.53
N VAL A 74 -3.44 -5.97 9.65
CA VAL A 74 -4.77 -6.36 9.17
C VAL A 74 -5.65 -6.85 10.32
N ARG A 75 -5.08 -7.67 11.21
CA ARG A 75 -5.78 -8.13 12.42
C ARG A 75 -6.15 -6.98 13.35
N ARG A 76 -5.32 -5.93 13.39
CA ARG A 76 -5.57 -4.75 14.23
C ARG A 76 -6.68 -3.85 13.66
N PHE A 77 -6.81 -3.75 12.34
CA PHE A 77 -7.78 -2.86 11.68
C PHE A 77 -8.72 -3.60 10.73
N PRO A 78 -9.45 -4.62 11.20
CA PRO A 78 -10.16 -5.57 10.33
C PRO A 78 -11.24 -4.94 9.44
N TYR A 79 -11.69 -3.72 9.77
CA TYR A 79 -12.71 -2.99 9.03
C TYR A 79 -12.16 -2.06 7.95
N SER A 80 -10.84 -1.92 7.83
CA SER A 80 -10.19 -1.07 6.86
C SER A 80 -10.15 -1.68 5.45
N SER A 81 -10.05 -0.80 4.47
CA SER A 81 -9.52 -1.06 3.14
C SER A 81 -7.99 -0.98 3.15
N TYR A 82 -7.32 -1.81 2.35
CA TYR A 82 -5.86 -1.94 2.36
C TYR A 82 -5.25 -1.58 1.01
N SER A 83 -4.28 -0.67 1.05
CA SER A 83 -3.51 -0.20 -0.08
C SER A 83 -2.05 -0.62 0.09
N PHE A 84 -1.43 -1.18 -0.95
CA PHE A 84 -0.03 -1.59 -0.90
C PHE A 84 0.83 -0.73 -1.81
N ILE A 85 1.96 -0.26 -1.32
CA ILE A 85 3.00 0.38 -2.14
C ILE A 85 4.19 -0.56 -2.23
N LEU A 86 4.37 -1.16 -3.40
CA LEU A 86 5.51 -2.01 -3.74
C LEU A 86 6.69 -1.12 -4.15
N ARG A 87 7.59 -0.86 -3.20
CA ARG A 87 8.84 -0.11 -3.39
C ARG A 87 10.04 -1.02 -3.62
N SER A 88 9.83 -2.33 -3.59
CA SER A 88 10.82 -3.35 -3.91
C SER A 88 10.61 -3.88 -5.33
N PRO A 89 11.69 -4.25 -6.06
CA PRO A 89 11.56 -4.95 -7.33
C PRO A 89 11.11 -6.41 -7.15
N SER A 90 11.11 -6.96 -5.93
CA SER A 90 10.71 -8.34 -5.65
C SER A 90 9.37 -8.41 -4.91
N ILE A 91 8.57 -9.43 -5.23
CA ILE A 91 7.48 -9.96 -4.41
C ILE A 91 7.65 -11.48 -4.28
N ASN A 92 7.06 -12.08 -3.25
CA ASN A 92 7.10 -13.53 -3.05
C ASN A 92 5.68 -14.11 -3.02
N GLU A 93 5.56 -15.43 -3.08
CA GLU A 93 4.26 -16.11 -3.05
C GLU A 93 3.47 -15.82 -1.77
N ALA A 94 4.15 -15.74 -0.62
CA ALA A 94 3.49 -15.43 0.65
C ALA A 94 2.80 -14.05 0.63
N TRP A 95 3.36 -13.06 -0.07
CA TRP A 95 2.72 -11.76 -0.26
C TRP A 95 1.49 -11.86 -1.17
N VAL A 96 1.57 -12.63 -2.26
CA VAL A 96 0.43 -12.86 -3.17
C VAL A 96 -0.70 -13.55 -2.44
N ASP A 97 -0.43 -14.65 -1.73
CA ASP A 97 -1.41 -15.37 -0.93
C ASP A 97 -2.05 -14.48 0.12
N PHE A 98 -1.24 -13.66 0.79
CA PHE A 98 -1.72 -12.66 1.73
C PHE A 98 -2.65 -11.64 1.05
N ALA A 99 -2.26 -11.06 -0.08
CA ALA A 99 -3.10 -10.11 -0.82
C ALA A 99 -4.44 -10.74 -1.25
N PHE A 100 -4.44 -12.01 -1.69
CA PHE A 100 -5.65 -12.76 -2.00
C PHE A 100 -6.56 -12.97 -0.78
N SER A 101 -5.96 -13.21 0.40
CA SER A 101 -6.69 -13.45 1.65
C SER A 101 -7.43 -12.20 2.17
N LEU A 102 -7.08 -11.00 1.70
CA LEU A 102 -7.69 -9.76 2.17
C LEU A 102 -9.14 -9.66 1.70
N ARG A 103 -10.05 -9.37 2.63
CA ARG A 103 -11.44 -9.08 2.30
C ARG A 103 -11.58 -7.77 1.50
N ARG A 104 -10.71 -6.79 1.75
CA ARG A 104 -10.79 -5.43 1.21
C ARG A 104 -9.43 -4.94 0.71
N LEU A 105 -8.90 -5.58 -0.33
CA LEU A 105 -7.78 -5.03 -1.08
C LEU A 105 -8.30 -3.85 -1.90
N ASP A 106 -7.81 -2.66 -1.60
CA ASP A 106 -8.27 -1.43 -2.22
C ASP A 106 -7.45 -1.10 -3.46
N ASN A 107 -6.14 -0.92 -3.32
CA ASN A 107 -5.28 -0.62 -4.46
C ASN A 107 -3.86 -1.17 -4.26
N VAL A 108 -3.17 -1.38 -5.39
CA VAL A 108 -1.74 -1.71 -5.40
C VAL A 108 -1.02 -0.66 -6.22
N ILE A 109 0.06 -0.14 -5.64
CA ILE A 109 0.92 0.88 -6.23
C ILE A 109 2.29 0.27 -6.50
N ILE A 110 2.69 0.21 -7.75
CA ILE A 110 4.01 -0.27 -8.15
C ILE A 110 4.94 0.94 -8.30
N ALA A 111 5.79 1.16 -7.30
CA ALA A 111 6.71 2.29 -7.26
C ALA A 111 8.09 2.00 -7.85
N LYS A 112 8.43 0.71 -8.04
CA LYS A 112 9.67 0.26 -8.66
C LYS A 112 9.40 -0.84 -9.67
N LYS A 113 10.26 -0.92 -10.69
CA LYS A 113 10.21 -1.98 -11.69
C LYS A 113 10.31 -3.34 -11.02
N LEU A 114 9.28 -4.16 -11.19
CA LEU A 114 9.28 -5.55 -10.73
C LEU A 114 10.24 -6.38 -11.59
N ASN A 115 10.99 -7.30 -10.97
CA ASN A 115 11.77 -8.30 -11.70
C ASN A 115 10.84 -9.36 -12.32
N ASP A 116 11.38 -10.23 -13.18
CA ASP A 116 10.57 -11.17 -13.97
C ASP A 116 9.76 -12.14 -13.10
N GLU A 117 10.36 -12.60 -11.99
CA GLU A 117 9.67 -13.48 -11.04
C GLU A 117 8.52 -12.74 -10.33
N ALA A 118 8.79 -11.52 -9.86
CA ALA A 118 7.78 -10.66 -9.24
C ALA A 118 6.65 -10.30 -10.21
N LEU A 119 6.97 -10.10 -11.48
CA LEU A 119 5.98 -9.82 -12.53
C LEU A 119 5.09 -11.04 -12.79
N ARG A 120 5.66 -12.25 -12.82
CA ARG A 120 4.91 -13.51 -12.94
C ARG A 120 3.97 -13.72 -11.75
N LEU A 121 4.42 -13.40 -10.53
CA LEU A 121 3.60 -13.45 -9.33
C LEU A 121 2.50 -12.37 -9.33
N PHE A 122 2.82 -11.16 -9.78
CA PHE A 122 1.85 -10.09 -9.91
C PHE A 122 0.77 -10.42 -10.96
N GLN A 123 1.16 -11.06 -12.05
CA GLN A 123 0.22 -11.59 -13.03
C GLN A 123 -0.79 -12.56 -12.40
N LYS A 124 -0.38 -13.45 -11.48
CA LYS A 124 -1.33 -14.32 -10.75
C LYS A 124 -2.41 -13.49 -10.04
N LEU A 125 -2.00 -12.41 -9.34
CA LEU A 125 -2.92 -11.51 -8.63
C LEU A 125 -3.90 -10.82 -9.58
N VAL A 126 -3.40 -10.33 -10.71
CA VAL A 126 -4.17 -9.68 -11.78
C VAL A 126 -5.18 -10.67 -12.38
N THR A 127 -4.74 -11.87 -12.78
CA THR A 127 -5.63 -12.89 -13.37
C THR A 127 -6.67 -13.42 -12.40
N GLY A 128 -6.39 -13.38 -11.09
CA GLY A 128 -7.36 -13.73 -10.05
C GLY A 128 -8.43 -12.67 -9.80
N ARG A 129 -8.44 -11.58 -10.58
CA ARG A 129 -9.44 -10.49 -10.53
C ARG A 129 -9.62 -9.86 -9.16
N LYS A 130 -8.57 -9.89 -8.33
CA LYS A 130 -8.59 -9.37 -6.95
C LYS A 130 -8.30 -7.87 -6.87
N LEU A 131 -7.66 -7.34 -7.90
CA LEU A 131 -7.22 -5.95 -8.00
C LEU A 131 -8.17 -5.17 -8.90
N SER A 132 -8.64 -3.99 -8.45
CA SER A 132 -9.54 -3.14 -9.25
C SER A 132 -8.92 -1.79 -9.61
N PRO A 133 -8.25 -1.06 -8.69
CA PRO A 133 -7.38 0.06 -9.03
C PRO A 133 -5.91 -0.38 -9.03
N LEU A 134 -5.17 0.01 -10.07
CA LEU A 134 -3.72 -0.17 -10.15
C LEU A 134 -3.06 1.16 -10.50
N ILE A 135 -2.10 1.55 -9.66
CA ILE A 135 -1.30 2.75 -9.86
C ILE A 135 0.15 2.32 -10.09
N MET A 136 0.80 2.91 -11.08
CA MET A 136 2.20 2.61 -11.39
C MET A 136 2.98 3.90 -11.51
N PHE A 137 4.20 3.92 -11.00
CA PHE A 137 5.14 4.99 -11.31
C PHE A 137 5.75 4.74 -12.70
N ALA A 138 6.00 5.79 -13.47
CA ALA A 138 6.61 5.68 -14.80
C ALA A 138 7.93 4.88 -14.78
N GLU A 139 8.77 5.05 -13.74
CA GLU A 139 9.99 4.25 -13.51
C GLU A 139 9.72 2.72 -13.47
N ALA A 140 8.53 2.30 -13.03
CA ALA A 140 8.17 0.88 -12.97
C ALA A 140 7.81 0.30 -14.34
N CYS A 141 7.50 1.14 -15.32
CA CYS A 141 7.14 0.75 -16.69
C CYS A 141 8.34 0.66 -17.64
N GLU A 142 9.57 0.94 -17.18
CA GLU A 142 10.74 1.04 -18.05
C GLU A 142 11.33 -0.33 -18.46
N GLY A 143 11.73 -0.43 -19.73
CA GLY A 143 12.42 -1.60 -20.31
C GLY A 143 11.50 -2.74 -20.76
N GLY A 144 12.04 -3.97 -20.82
CA GLY A 144 11.36 -5.13 -21.43
C GLY A 144 10.04 -5.58 -20.78
N ASN A 145 9.71 -5.07 -19.59
CA ASN A 145 8.51 -5.49 -18.85
C ASN A 145 7.26 -4.76 -19.32
N MET A 146 7.41 -3.73 -20.16
CA MET A 146 6.32 -2.90 -20.65
C MET A 146 5.29 -3.71 -21.46
N GLU A 147 5.71 -4.66 -22.29
CA GLU A 147 4.77 -5.47 -23.08
C GLU A 147 3.94 -6.41 -22.21
N VAL A 148 4.57 -7.03 -21.21
CA VAL A 148 3.86 -7.87 -20.22
C VAL A 148 2.87 -7.01 -19.43
N LEU A 149 3.31 -5.83 -18.96
CA LEU A 149 2.44 -4.91 -18.23
C LEU A 149 1.27 -4.43 -19.09
N LYS A 150 1.48 -4.07 -20.36
CA LYS A 150 0.38 -3.71 -21.28
C LYS A 150 -0.65 -4.84 -21.37
N ALA A 151 -0.21 -6.07 -21.62
CA ALA A 151 -1.11 -7.22 -21.71
C ALA A 151 -1.90 -7.45 -20.40
N LEU A 152 -1.24 -7.27 -19.24
CA LEU A 152 -1.89 -7.35 -17.93
C LEU A 152 -2.91 -6.23 -17.72
N LEU A 153 -2.59 -5.02 -18.16
CA LEU A 153 -3.42 -3.82 -17.99
C LEU A 153 -4.63 -3.77 -18.93
N CYS A 154 -4.63 -4.53 -20.03
CA CYS A 154 -5.77 -4.64 -20.95
C CYS A 154 -6.94 -5.50 -20.40
N GLN A 155 -6.95 -5.84 -19.11
CA GLN A 155 -8.05 -6.58 -18.48
C GLN A 155 -9.19 -5.64 -18.08
N ASP A 156 -10.42 -6.11 -18.23
CA ASP A 156 -11.67 -5.37 -18.00
C ASP A 156 -11.99 -5.12 -16.52
N GLN A 157 -11.31 -5.80 -15.61
CA GLN A 157 -11.51 -5.69 -14.16
C GLN A 157 -11.05 -4.36 -13.55
N PHE A 158 -10.20 -3.62 -14.26
CA PHE A 158 -9.63 -2.40 -13.73
C PHE A 158 -10.65 -1.26 -13.84
N THR A 159 -11.10 -0.77 -12.69
CA THR A 159 -11.93 0.44 -12.63
C THR A 159 -11.10 1.69 -12.83
N GLU A 160 -9.80 1.61 -12.52
CA GLU A 160 -8.87 2.72 -12.64
C GLU A 160 -7.43 2.24 -12.86
N LEU A 161 -6.79 2.82 -13.88
CA LEU A 161 -5.37 2.65 -14.18
C LEU A 161 -4.71 4.02 -14.24
N ARG A 162 -3.71 4.26 -13.39
CA ARG A 162 -2.96 5.52 -13.36
C ARG A 162 -1.46 5.29 -13.49
N ILE A 163 -0.83 6.04 -14.39
CA ILE A 163 0.62 6.16 -14.45
C ILE A 163 1.01 7.51 -13.85
N LEU A 164 1.82 7.47 -12.79
CA LEU A 164 2.30 8.65 -12.08
C LEU A 164 3.75 8.94 -12.48
N TYR A 165 4.05 10.19 -12.79
CA TYR A 165 5.41 10.66 -12.93
C TYR A 165 5.94 11.02 -11.54
N LYS A 166 7.15 10.55 -11.22
CA LYS A 166 7.83 10.98 -10.00
C LYS A 166 8.11 12.47 -10.16
N ILE A 167 7.38 13.31 -9.42
CA ILE A 167 7.79 14.69 -9.25
C ILE A 167 9.16 14.60 -8.59
N LYS A 168 10.19 15.15 -9.23
CA LYS A 168 11.50 15.29 -8.61
C LYS A 168 11.27 16.10 -7.33
N GLU A 169 11.23 15.44 -6.18
CA GLU A 169 11.33 16.14 -4.92
C GLU A 169 12.67 16.86 -4.99
N ASN A 170 12.64 18.19 -5.15
CA ASN A 170 13.82 19.01 -4.97
C ASN A 170 14.31 18.69 -3.57
N THR A 171 15.44 17.99 -3.51
CA THR A 171 16.11 17.53 -2.31
C THR A 171 16.48 18.76 -1.48
N ARG A 172 15.55 19.29 -0.69
CA ARG A 172 15.91 20.06 0.50
C ARG A 172 16.42 19.04 1.49
N GLN A 173 17.72 18.75 1.40
CA GLN A 173 18.51 18.31 2.53
C GLN A 173 18.26 19.30 3.66
N MET A 174 17.39 18.96 4.60
CA MET A 174 17.51 19.47 5.96
C MET A 174 18.37 18.46 6.70
N CYS A 175 19.54 18.93 7.09
CA CYS A 175 20.42 18.32 8.08
C CYS A 175 19.66 18.03 9.37
#